data_AF-K8GLS9-F1
#
_entry.id   AF-K8GLS9-F1
#
_cell.length_a   1.000
_cell.length_b   1.000
_cell.length_c   1.000
_cell.angle_alpha   90.00
_cell.angle_beta   90.00
_cell.angle_gamma   90.00
#
_symmetry.space_group_name_H-M   'P 1'
#
loop_
_entity.id
_entity.type
_entity.pdbx_description
1 polymer ?
#
loop_
_entity_poly.entity_id
_entity_poly.type
_entity_poly.pdbx_seq_one_letter_code
_entity_poly.pdbx_strand_id
1 'polypeptide(L)' 'MSYTELQRLSTGEFKRLCGVSRETFSDMVEVLRPHLERQGKRGGQNKLRVEDQLLVALEYWREYRSQFH' A
#
# COMPACT_ATOMS: atom_id res chain seq x y z
N MET A 1 2.96 9.78 0.06
CA MET A 1 2.10 9.98 -1.13
C MET A 1 0.70 9.46 -0.83
N SER A 2 -0.32 9.88 -1.59
CA SER A 2 -1.62 9.21 -1.63
C SER A 2 -1.73 8.29 -2.86
N TYR A 3 -2.56 7.26 -2.78
CA TYR A 3 -2.77 6.32 -3.89
C TYR A 3 -3.28 6.99 -5.18
N THR A 4 -4.05 8.07 -5.05
CA THR A 4 -4.56 8.84 -6.20
C THR A 4 -3.46 9.55 -6.97
N GLU A 5 -2.40 9.99 -6.30
CA GLU A 5 -1.21 10.57 -6.93
C GLU A 5 -0.39 9.49 -7.65
N LEU A 6 -0.31 8.29 -7.07
CA LEU A 6 0.34 7.12 -7.69
C LEU A 6 -0.31 6.64 -8.98
N GLN A 7 -1.62 6.84 -9.14
CA GLN A 7 -2.30 6.50 -10.39
C GLN A 7 -1.84 7.34 -11.57
N ARG A 8 -1.26 8.53 -11.33
CA ARG A 8 -0.76 9.42 -12.38
C ARG A 8 0.64 9.04 -12.87
N LEU A 9 1.34 8.18 -12.16
CA LEU A 9 2.69 7.73 -12.53
C LEU A 9 2.66 6.75 -13.71
N SER A 10 3.70 6.75 -14.54
CA SER A 10 3.91 5.68 -15.50
C SER A 10 4.14 4.34 -14.79
N THR A 11 3.97 3.22 -15.49
CA THR A 11 4.25 1.88 -14.94
C THR A 11 5.69 1.74 -14.43
N GLY A 12 6.65 2.39 -15.12
CA GLY A 12 8.05 2.41 -14.72
C GLY A 12 8.29 3.17 -13.42
N GLU A 13 7.71 4.37 -13.31
CA GLU A 13 7.78 5.18 -12.09
C GLU A 13 7.08 4.51 -10.91
N PHE A 14 5.89 3.93 -11.14
CA PHE A 14 5.16 3.16 -10.14
C PHE A 14 6.02 2.02 -9.59
N LYS A 15 6.60 1.20 -10.48
CA LYS A 15 7.46 0.09 -10.07
C LYS A 15 8.71 0.58 -9.34
N ARG A 16 9.29 1.69 -9.79
CA ARG A 16 10.43 2.34 -9.12
C ARG A 16 10.07 2.95 -7.79
N LEU A 17 8.81 3.27 -7.49
CA LEU A 17 8.36 3.85 -6.21
C LEU A 17 7.80 2.80 -5.23
N CYS A 18 7.00 1.84 -5.70
CA CYS A 18 6.42 0.81 -4.84
C CYS A 18 7.31 -0.44 -4.73
N GLY A 19 8.25 -0.64 -5.66
CA GLY A 19 9.05 -1.87 -5.74
C GLY A 19 8.33 -3.07 -6.38
N VAL A 20 7.04 -2.95 -6.67
CA VAL A 20 6.18 -3.98 -7.27
C VAL A 20 5.45 -3.45 -8.51
N SER A 21 4.95 -4.33 -9.36
CA SER A 21 4.11 -3.92 -10.50
C SER A 21 2.72 -3.47 -10.02
N ARG A 22 1.99 -2.75 -10.87
CA ARG A 22 0.61 -2.34 -10.59
C ARG A 22 -0.33 -3.53 -10.40
N GLU A 23 -0.12 -4.58 -11.17
CA GLU A 23 -0.87 -5.84 -11.08
C GLU A 23 -0.67 -6.47 -9.70
N THR A 24 0.59 -6.71 -9.30
CA THR A 24 0.89 -7.27 -7.97
C THR A 24 0.38 -6.38 -6.84
N PHE A 25 0.47 -5.04 -6.98
CA PHE A 25 -0.09 -4.13 -6.00
C PHE A 25 -1.61 -4.30 -5.87
N SER A 26 -2.32 -4.46 -6.99
CA SER A 26 -3.77 -4.72 -7.00
C SER A 26 -4.10 -6.03 -6.28
N ASP A 27 -3.39 -7.10 -6.60
CA ASP A 27 -3.59 -8.42 -5.96
C ASP A 27 -3.38 -8.34 -4.44
N MET A 28 -2.34 -7.61 -4.01
CA MET A 28 -2.07 -7.37 -2.58
C MET A 28 -3.22 -6.62 -1.90
N VAL A 29 -3.78 -5.60 -2.56
CA VAL A 29 -4.93 -4.85 -2.04
C VAL A 29 -6.14 -5.76 -1.90
N GLU A 30 -6.44 -6.60 -2.89
CA GLU A 30 -7.57 -7.54 -2.84
C GLU A 30 -7.45 -8.52 -1.66
N VAL A 31 -6.27 -9.06 -1.43
CA VAL A 31 -5.99 -9.92 -0.28
C VAL A 31 -6.14 -9.17 1.05
N LEU A 32 -5.66 -7.92 1.13
CA LEU A 32 -5.66 -7.14 2.37
C LEU A 32 -7.03 -6.53 2.71
N ARG A 33 -7.85 -6.24 1.71
CA ARG A 33 -9.14 -5.56 1.86
C ARG A 33 -10.03 -6.17 2.93
N PRO A 34 -10.34 -7.49 2.95
CA PRO A 34 -11.19 -8.09 3.98
C PRO A 34 -10.62 -8.03 5.41
N HIS A 35 -9.30 -7.89 5.55
CA HIS A 35 -8.62 -7.86 6.86
C HIS A 35 -8.48 -6.44 7.42
N LEU A 36 -8.30 -5.45 6.54
CA LEU A 36 -8.05 -4.06 6.90
C LEU A 36 -9.32 -3.19 6.85
N GLU A 37 -10.33 -3.56 6.07
CA GLU A 37 -11.65 -2.93 6.12
C GLU A 37 -12.42 -3.40 7.36
N ARG A 38 -12.12 -2.77 8.50
CA ARG A 38 -12.73 -3.07 9.80
C ARG A 38 -13.96 -2.20 10.06
N GLN A 39 -14.84 -2.04 9.07
CA GLN A 39 -16.11 -1.34 9.31
C GLN A 39 -16.92 -2.06 10.40
N GLY A 40 -17.37 -1.31 11.42
CA GLY A 40 -18.22 -1.83 12.49
C GLY A 40 -17.54 -2.73 13.53
N LYS A 41 -16.20 -2.89 13.51
CA LYS A 41 -15.47 -3.68 14.52
C LYS A 41 -14.99 -2.82 15.70
N ARG A 42 -14.92 -3.45 16.87
CA ARG A 42 -14.40 -2.85 18.12
C ARG A 42 -12.91 -2.49 17.91
N GLY A 43 -12.52 -1.24 18.18
CA GLY A 43 -11.15 -0.75 17.95
C GLY A 43 -11.03 0.42 16.96
N GLY A 44 -12.15 0.92 16.43
CA GLY A 44 -12.18 2.11 15.57
C GLY A 44 -12.03 1.80 14.09
N GLN A 45 -12.56 2.69 13.25
CA GLN A 45 -12.41 2.62 11.80
C GLN A 45 -11.03 3.09 11.38
N ASN A 46 -10.48 2.44 10.36
CA ASN A 46 -9.20 2.84 9.80
C ASN A 46 -9.35 4.18 9.06
N LYS A 47 -8.50 5.16 9.37
CA LYS A 47 -8.56 6.50 8.74
C LYS A 47 -8.04 6.47 7.30
N LEU A 48 -7.15 5.53 6.99
CA LEU A 48 -6.54 5.36 5.68
C LEU A 48 -7.25 4.26 4.89
N ARG A 49 -7.31 4.43 3.57
CA ARG A 49 -7.73 3.35 2.67
C ARG A 49 -6.71 2.23 2.67
N VAL A 50 -7.11 1.05 2.23
CA VAL A 50 -6.25 -0.14 2.18
C VAL A 50 -5.04 0.10 1.28
N GLU A 51 -5.27 0.78 0.16
CA GLU A 51 -4.26 1.15 -0.82
C GLU A 51 -3.21 2.10 -0.21
N ASP A 52 -3.64 3.09 0.56
CA ASP A 52 -2.74 4.04 1.22
C ASP A 52 -1.93 3.38 2.35
N GLN A 53 -2.53 2.45 3.09
CA GLN A 53 -1.83 1.67 4.12
C GLN A 53 -0.74 0.78 3.50
N LEU A 54 -1.08 0.07 2.43
CA LEU A 54 -0.13 -0.75 1.71
C LEU A 54 1.02 0.09 1.14
N LEU A 55 0.71 1.27 0.59
CA LEU A 55 1.72 2.19 0.08
C LEU A 55 2.72 2.59 1.15
N VAL A 56 2.25 3.03 2.32
CA VAL A 56 3.13 3.44 3.44
C VAL A 56 4.03 2.29 3.87
N ALA A 57 3.49 1.05 3.93
CA ALA A 57 4.28 -0.12 4.29
C ALA A 57 5.39 -0.41 3.26
N LEU A 58 5.08 -0.34 1.96
CA LEU A 58 6.07 -0.54 0.89
C LEU A 58 7.12 0.58 0.85
N GLU A 59 6.72 1.83 1.04
CA GLU A 59 7.67 2.96 1.16
C GLU A 59 8.63 2.74 2.34
N TYR A 60 8.09 2.37 3.49
CA TYR A 60 8.86 2.08 4.70
C TYR A 60 9.88 0.95 4.49
N TRP A 61 9.47 -0.19 3.96
CA TRP A 61 10.37 -1.33 3.75
C TRP A 61 11.50 -1.05 2.76
N ARG A 62 11.30 -0.12 1.82
CA ARG A 62 12.34 0.25 0.86
C ARG A 62 13.32 1.26 1.42
N GLU A 63 12.86 2.22 2.21
CA GLU A 63 13.71 3.20 2.85
C GLU A 63 14.64 2.53 3.87
N TYR A 64 14.13 1.53 4.58
CA TYR A 64 14.86 0.85 5.66
C TYR A 64 15.41 -0.53 5.26
N ARG A 65 15.97 -0.64 4.06
CA ARG A 65 16.47 -1.92 3.51
C ARG A 65 17.57 -2.61 4.34
N SER A 66 18.31 -1.85 5.16
CA SER A 66 19.40 -2.35 6.01
C SER A 66 18.97 -2.73 7.42
N GLN A 67 17.71 -2.49 7.81
CA GLN A 67 17.19 -2.98 9.08
C GLN A 67 16.82 -4.46 8.91
N PHE A 68 17.83 -5.32 9.07
CA PHE A 68 17.63 -6.76 9.22
C PHE A 68 16.97 -6.99 10.60
N HIS A 69 15.65 -7.07 10.62
CA HIS A 69 14.83 -7.47 11.77
C HIS A 69 14.67 -8.99 11.83
#